data_AF-A0A479ZVQ1-F1
#
_entry.id   AF-A0A479ZVQ1-F1
#
_cell.length_a   1.000
_cell.length_b   1.000
_cell.length_c   1.000
_cell.angle_alpha   90.00
_cell.angle_beta   90.00
_cell.angle_gamma   90.00
#
_symmetry.space_group_name_H-M   'P 1'
#
loop_
_entity.id
_entity.type
_entity.pdbx_description
1 polymer ?
#
loop_
_entity_poly.entity_id
_entity_poly.type
_entity_poly.pdbx_seq_one_letter_code
_entity_poly.pdbx_strand_id
1 'polypeptide(L)'
;MNSFPYPPTPQILHWLAAGQLANRLQRSIRLWVILNKLYGEENWTTDLAKKFTYAQLRDRLFSYYHPKSEKLNAEQITTKCQDPTCICHQSGWQIIQTANSHICQTQWQQEIQQLTGISSQQLHQQLQQPPFATVHRSLRDDLKQLTRLGWLQTVVKGEYQTLSKTELPAPTISATAQATFTQLSLPQTWELLHVLESISFVQPNLDIIIHNLWEQIVDHTHTSPTIQEPQQRIFLHLDYILSQEMQDQVDNYQEQLEQLWRIPAAGVVQFEYWIAATASKVQITVYPVCLHYLRRAKYLSAYGIDPQGNITWHNYRLDRIASEKLQILPWGDPGIPKELKEMWHSGNLPTPEYVETELEKAWGFNFYLQRELLIIRFPPAFAQWYVDNTFRHHSFQRIAYEKLANLITADIPKTQQQQILDIIKHRNKQDIYYQAWIRTGDINVLMRLRDWRPNGEVIAPLSIRQRLKEEASKELANY
;
A
#
# COMPACT_ATOMS: atom_id res chain seq x y z
N MET A 1 25.68 33.87 11.46
CA MET A 1 25.05 32.94 12.42
C MET A 1 23.99 32.18 11.65
N ASN A 2 24.22 30.89 11.38
CA ASN A 2 23.78 30.32 10.11
C ASN A 2 23.71 28.77 10.20
N SER A 3 22.74 28.21 10.93
CA SER A 3 22.56 26.77 11.19
C SER A 3 21.19 26.25 10.71
N PHE A 4 21.06 24.92 10.53
CA PHE A 4 19.80 24.17 10.41
C PHE A 4 18.82 24.63 11.49
N PRO A 5 17.71 25.31 11.14
CA PRO A 5 16.94 26.06 12.12
C PRO A 5 15.88 25.21 12.83
N TYR A 6 15.78 23.92 12.51
CA TYR A 6 14.66 23.08 12.94
C TYR A 6 15.04 22.23 14.15
N PRO A 7 14.53 22.56 15.36
CA PRO A 7 14.61 21.64 16.48
C PRO A 7 13.88 20.32 16.14
N PRO A 8 14.17 19.21 16.83
CA PRO A 8 13.54 17.90 16.63
C PRO A 8 12.12 17.91 17.19
N THR A 9 11.30 18.89 16.82
CA THR A 9 9.91 18.93 17.26
C THR A 9 9.16 17.75 16.66
N PRO A 10 8.06 17.31 17.28
CA PRO A 10 7.24 16.22 16.78
C PRO A 10 6.81 16.41 15.32
N GLN A 11 6.47 17.65 14.94
CA GLN A 11 6.06 18.02 13.58
C GLN A 11 7.22 17.90 12.58
N ILE A 12 8.44 18.30 12.97
CA ILE A 12 9.64 18.15 12.13
C ILE A 12 9.98 16.67 11.96
N LEU A 13 9.95 15.89 13.04
CA LEU A 13 10.19 14.45 12.95
C LEU A 13 9.11 13.75 12.11
N HIS A 14 7.86 14.18 12.22
CA HIS A 14 6.75 13.63 11.44
C HIS A 14 6.89 13.91 9.96
N TRP A 15 7.36 15.11 9.62
CA TRP A 15 7.69 15.47 8.26
C TRP A 15 8.88 14.64 7.74
N LEU A 16 9.94 14.45 8.53
CA LEU A 16 11.06 13.56 8.17
C LEU A 16 10.63 12.09 8.05
N ALA A 17 9.60 11.69 8.79
CA ALA A 17 8.96 10.38 8.71
C ALA A 17 8.02 10.23 7.50
N ALA A 18 7.80 11.31 6.73
CA ALA A 18 6.80 11.40 5.68
C ALA A 18 5.38 11.01 6.16
N GLY A 19 5.04 11.37 7.39
CA GLY A 19 3.74 11.10 8.00
C GLY A 19 3.65 9.80 8.81
N GLN A 20 4.67 8.94 8.78
CA GLN A 20 4.64 7.63 9.45
C GLN A 20 5.46 7.60 10.75
N LEU A 21 5.38 8.66 11.55
CA LEU A 21 6.29 8.84 12.69
C LEU A 21 6.18 7.75 13.76
N ALA A 22 4.99 7.22 14.06
CA ALA A 22 4.82 6.11 15.02
C ALA A 22 5.68 4.88 14.65
N ASN A 23 5.69 4.52 13.37
CA ASN A 23 6.40 3.35 12.86
C ASN A 23 7.87 3.64 12.53
N ARG A 24 8.22 4.92 12.30
CA ARG A 24 9.54 5.34 11.82
C ARG A 24 10.27 6.26 12.80
N LEU A 25 9.93 6.25 14.09
CA LEU A 25 10.51 7.17 15.08
C LEU A 25 12.04 7.12 15.13
N GLN A 26 12.61 5.91 15.22
CA GLN A 26 14.07 5.71 15.26
C GLN A 26 14.75 6.30 14.02
N ARG A 27 14.16 6.05 12.85
CA ARG A 27 14.67 6.56 11.58
C ARG A 27 14.59 8.09 11.54
N SER A 28 13.47 8.66 11.96
CA SER A 28 13.23 10.10 11.94
C SER A 28 14.23 10.84 12.84
N ILE A 29 14.53 10.29 14.02
CA ILE A 29 15.59 10.79 14.90
C ILE A 29 16.95 10.74 14.20
N ARG A 30 17.29 9.61 13.55
CA ARG A 30 18.57 9.50 12.80
C ARG A 30 18.68 10.53 11.67
N LEU A 31 17.63 10.68 10.87
CA LEU A 31 17.58 11.68 9.79
C LEU A 31 17.79 13.08 10.34
N TRP A 32 17.07 13.43 11.42
CA TRP A 32 17.21 14.74 12.07
C TRP A 32 18.64 14.97 12.57
N VAL A 33 19.26 13.99 13.24
CA VAL A 33 20.65 14.11 13.71
C VAL A 33 21.61 14.34 12.55
N ILE A 34 21.49 13.56 11.46
CA ILE A 34 22.36 13.72 10.28
C ILE A 34 22.22 15.14 9.71
N LEU A 35 20.99 15.66 9.60
CA LEU A 35 20.75 17.02 9.12
C LEU A 35 21.30 18.08 10.07
N ASN A 36 21.11 17.91 11.38
CA ASN A 36 21.64 18.82 12.38
C ASN A 36 23.18 18.84 12.39
N LYS A 37 23.84 17.70 12.18
CA LYS A 37 25.30 17.64 12.08
C LYS A 37 25.81 18.28 10.78
N LEU A 38 25.14 18.01 9.66
CA LEU A 38 25.52 18.55 8.34
C LEU A 38 25.32 20.07 8.28
N TYR A 39 24.13 20.54 8.63
CA TYR A 39 23.68 21.91 8.38
C TYR A 39 23.58 22.77 9.64
N GLY A 40 23.63 22.18 10.84
CA GLY A 40 23.50 22.87 12.13
C GLY A 40 24.77 23.57 12.60
N GLU A 41 24.94 23.73 13.91
CA GLU A 41 26.08 24.48 14.49
C GLU A 41 27.43 23.84 14.22
N GLU A 42 27.49 22.50 14.24
CA GLU A 42 28.69 21.75 13.89
C GLU A 42 29.07 21.88 12.40
N ASN A 43 28.10 22.28 11.57
CA ASN A 43 28.24 22.61 10.16
C ASN A 43 29.24 21.72 9.42
N TRP A 44 29.05 20.42 9.49
CA TRP A 44 29.95 19.45 8.87
C TRP A 44 30.14 19.67 7.37
N THR A 45 29.30 20.48 6.71
CA THR A 45 29.49 20.90 5.30
C THR A 45 30.77 21.71 5.04
N THR A 46 31.41 22.32 6.05
CA THR A 46 32.69 23.02 5.86
C THR A 46 33.88 22.08 5.84
N ASP A 47 33.78 20.99 6.58
CA ASP A 47 34.89 20.09 6.86
C ASP A 47 34.78 18.77 6.09
N LEU A 48 33.57 18.33 5.74
CA LEU A 48 33.39 17.31 4.71
C LEU A 48 33.58 18.01 3.37
N ALA A 49 34.23 17.31 2.43
CA ALA A 49 34.20 17.77 1.05
C ALA A 49 32.74 17.98 0.63
N LYS A 50 32.49 18.95 -0.27
CA LYS A 50 31.15 19.27 -0.80
C LYS A 50 30.39 18.02 -1.30
N LYS A 51 31.14 16.95 -1.60
CA LYS A 51 30.67 15.59 -1.84
C LYS A 51 31.26 14.63 -0.80
N PHE A 52 30.45 13.72 -0.30
CA PHE A 52 30.85 12.74 0.69
C PHE A 52 30.19 11.37 0.49
N THR A 53 30.84 10.34 1.01
CA THR A 53 30.37 8.95 1.01
C THR A 53 29.84 8.55 2.39
N TYR A 54 29.10 7.45 2.43
CA TYR A 54 28.67 6.86 3.70
C TYR A 54 29.85 6.58 4.66
N ALA A 55 31.00 6.13 4.15
CA ALA A 55 32.16 5.83 5.00
C ALA A 55 32.68 7.07 5.73
N GLN A 56 32.71 8.23 5.05
CA GLN A 56 33.13 9.50 5.62
C GLN A 56 32.13 10.02 6.66
N LEU A 57 30.83 9.86 6.42
CA LEU A 57 29.80 10.19 7.41
C LEU A 57 29.91 9.27 8.64
N ARG A 58 30.01 7.95 8.42
CA ARG A 58 30.14 6.94 9.48
C ARG A 58 31.31 7.25 10.40
N ASP A 59 32.48 7.53 9.84
CA ASP A 59 33.71 7.74 10.61
C ASP A 59 33.70 9.06 11.42
N ARG A 60 32.74 9.95 11.17
CA ARG A 60 32.47 11.13 12.01
C ARG A 60 31.36 10.90 13.03
N LEU A 61 30.34 10.16 12.62
CA LEU A 61 29.15 9.91 13.42
C LEU A 61 29.44 8.97 14.59
N PHE A 62 30.26 7.95 14.36
CA PHE A 62 30.62 6.95 15.34
C PHE A 62 32.03 7.15 15.88
N SER A 63 32.28 6.64 17.07
CA SER A 63 33.62 6.66 17.63
C SER A 63 34.57 5.69 16.90
N TYR A 64 35.86 5.89 17.12
CA TYR A 64 36.92 5.09 16.48
C TYR A 64 36.77 3.57 16.70
N TYR A 65 36.23 3.17 17.86
CA TYR A 65 36.06 1.77 18.25
C TYR A 65 34.74 1.15 17.74
N HIS A 66 33.93 1.88 16.99
CA HIS A 66 32.69 1.35 16.44
C HIS A 66 32.96 0.30 15.34
N PRO A 67 32.33 -0.88 15.39
CA PRO A 67 32.51 -1.91 14.38
C PRO A 67 32.14 -1.42 12.98
N LYS A 68 33.00 -1.67 11.98
CA LYS A 68 32.79 -1.28 10.57
C LYS A 68 32.27 -2.42 9.69
N SER A 69 31.91 -3.56 10.29
CA SER A 69 31.56 -4.78 9.58
C SER A 69 30.09 -4.77 9.13
N GLU A 70 29.87 -5.02 7.84
CA GLU A 70 28.55 -5.13 7.22
C GLU A 70 27.78 -6.42 7.58
N LYS A 71 28.42 -7.38 8.28
CA LYS A 71 27.84 -8.68 8.63
C LYS A 71 27.20 -8.72 10.02
N LEU A 72 27.36 -7.66 10.81
CA LEU A 72 26.85 -7.61 12.18
C LEU A 72 25.41 -7.11 12.18
N ASN A 73 24.57 -7.69 13.05
CA ASN A 73 23.25 -7.14 13.34
C ASN A 73 23.33 -6.02 14.39
N ALA A 74 22.22 -5.33 14.64
CA ALA A 74 22.13 -4.20 15.56
C ALA A 74 22.65 -4.51 16.97
N GLU A 75 22.21 -5.63 17.56
CA GLU A 75 22.62 -6.06 18.90
C GLU A 75 24.13 -6.33 18.97
N GLN A 76 24.66 -7.04 17.97
CA GLN A 76 26.09 -7.35 17.88
C GLN A 76 26.95 -6.10 17.68
N ILE A 77 26.45 -5.06 17.01
CA ILE A 77 27.16 -3.79 16.85
C ILE A 77 27.31 -3.13 18.22
N THR A 78 26.25 -3.05 19.00
CA THR A 78 26.26 -2.45 20.34
C THR A 78 27.16 -3.24 21.29
N THR A 79 27.07 -4.57 21.32
CA THR A 79 27.93 -5.40 22.19
C THR A 79 29.41 -5.32 21.82
N LYS A 80 29.75 -5.15 20.54
CA LYS A 80 31.15 -5.08 20.07
C LYS A 80 31.72 -3.66 20.09
N CYS A 81 30.90 -2.63 20.22
CA CYS A 81 31.36 -1.25 20.35
C CYS A 81 31.82 -0.98 21.78
N GLN A 82 33.13 -1.03 22.01
CA GLN A 82 33.75 -0.92 23.34
C GLN A 82 33.72 0.48 23.95
N ASP A 83 33.36 1.50 23.16
CA ASP A 83 33.28 2.87 23.61
C ASP A 83 31.85 3.24 24.02
N PRO A 84 31.55 3.43 25.32
CA PRO A 84 30.22 3.76 25.81
C PRO A 84 29.76 5.17 25.42
N THR A 85 30.67 6.04 24.97
CA THR A 85 30.33 7.41 24.54
C THR A 85 29.88 7.47 23.08
N CYS A 86 30.05 6.37 22.33
CA CYS A 86 29.63 6.27 20.94
C CYS A 86 28.12 6.48 20.80
N ILE A 87 27.70 7.20 19.75
CA ILE A 87 26.27 7.50 19.49
C ILE A 87 25.40 6.25 19.36
N CYS A 88 25.98 5.09 19.04
CA CYS A 88 25.24 3.81 18.99
C CYS A 88 24.74 3.34 20.37
N HIS A 89 25.25 3.90 21.47
CA HIS A 89 24.79 3.59 22.83
C HIS A 89 23.81 4.63 23.37
N GLN A 90 23.63 5.76 22.70
CA GLN A 90 22.75 6.83 23.17
C GLN A 90 21.31 6.51 22.80
N SER A 91 20.41 6.60 23.78
CA SER A 91 18.97 6.43 23.55
C SER A 91 18.41 7.58 22.71
N GLY A 92 17.26 7.35 22.08
CA GLY A 92 16.58 8.36 21.27
C GLY A 92 16.30 9.63 22.08
N TRP A 93 15.91 9.48 23.34
CA TRP A 93 15.69 10.63 24.22
C TRP A 93 16.98 11.39 24.58
N GLN A 94 18.06 10.67 24.91
CA GLN A 94 19.35 11.31 25.20
C GLN A 94 19.82 12.17 24.03
N ILE A 95 19.70 11.67 22.81
CA ILE A 95 20.05 12.40 21.58
C ILE A 95 19.23 13.70 21.43
N ILE A 96 17.91 13.63 21.63
CA ILE A 96 17.02 14.79 21.54
C ILE A 96 17.40 15.84 22.61
N GLN A 97 17.60 15.39 23.85
CA GLN A 97 17.90 16.25 24.99
C GLN A 97 19.27 16.93 24.87
N THR A 98 20.32 16.20 24.48
CA THR A 98 21.68 16.75 24.35
C THR A 98 21.74 17.85 23.30
N ALA A 99 21.02 17.68 22.18
CA ALA A 99 21.04 18.67 21.12
C ALA A 99 20.05 19.83 21.35
N ASN A 100 19.06 19.66 22.24
CA ASN A 100 18.00 20.65 22.49
C ASN A 100 17.54 20.62 23.95
N SER A 101 18.37 21.13 24.86
CA SER A 101 18.12 21.13 26.30
C SER A 101 16.87 21.92 26.75
N HIS A 102 16.32 22.75 25.87
CA HIS A 102 15.12 23.56 26.11
C HIS A 102 13.81 22.82 25.84
N ILE A 103 13.84 21.62 25.24
CA ILE A 103 12.64 20.84 24.96
C ILE A 103 12.15 20.14 26.24
N CYS A 104 10.92 20.43 26.64
CA CYS A 104 10.26 19.75 27.76
C CYS A 104 9.87 18.32 27.36
N GLN A 105 10.37 17.31 28.07
CA GLN A 105 10.13 15.90 27.76
C GLN A 105 8.66 15.53 27.73
N THR A 106 7.91 15.95 28.75
CA THR A 106 6.50 15.60 28.90
C THR A 106 5.66 16.19 27.78
N GLN A 107 5.87 17.48 27.48
CA GLN A 107 5.18 18.15 26.38
C GLN A 107 5.53 17.54 25.02
N TRP A 108 6.82 17.26 24.78
CA TRP A 108 7.25 16.66 23.52
C TRP A 108 6.66 15.26 23.31
N GLN A 109 6.62 14.44 24.37
CA GLN A 109 6.00 13.12 24.31
C GLN A 109 4.49 13.20 24.09
N GLN A 110 3.80 14.15 24.74
CA GLN A 110 2.37 14.39 24.52
C GLN A 110 2.09 14.80 23.07
N GLU A 111 2.89 15.70 22.50
CA GLU A 111 2.73 16.12 21.10
C GLU A 111 3.01 14.97 20.12
N ILE A 112 3.98 14.08 20.38
CA ILE A 112 4.18 12.86 19.57
C ILE A 112 2.97 11.92 19.67
N GLN A 113 2.43 11.74 20.88
CA GLN A 113 1.25 10.91 21.10
C GLN A 113 0.07 11.45 20.29
N GLN A 114 -0.23 12.74 20.44
CA GLN A 114 -1.30 13.42 19.70
C GLN A 114 -1.10 13.37 18.18
N LEU A 115 0.14 13.50 17.69
CA LEU A 115 0.44 13.54 16.26
C LEU A 115 0.42 12.17 15.59
N THR A 116 0.60 11.08 16.35
CA THR A 116 0.90 9.75 15.77
C THR A 116 0.05 8.61 16.32
N GLY A 117 -0.61 8.82 17.44
CA GLY A 117 -1.39 7.82 18.15
C GLY A 117 -0.61 6.74 18.89
N ILE A 118 0.72 6.85 18.95
CA ILE A 118 1.55 5.88 19.68
C ILE A 118 1.21 5.89 21.18
N SER A 119 1.08 4.70 21.79
CA SER A 119 0.79 4.64 23.23
C SER A 119 1.97 5.14 24.06
N SER A 120 1.69 5.67 25.27
CA SER A 120 2.74 6.16 26.18
C SER A 120 3.79 5.09 26.50
N GLN A 121 3.37 3.85 26.70
CA GLN A 121 4.28 2.73 26.95
C GLN A 121 5.16 2.43 25.73
N GLN A 122 4.58 2.35 24.53
CA GLN A 122 5.34 2.10 23.30
C GLN A 122 6.30 3.24 23.00
N LEU A 123 5.87 4.50 23.15
CA LEU A 123 6.73 5.66 22.96
C LEU A 123 7.89 5.66 23.95
N HIS A 124 7.62 5.37 25.22
CA HIS A 124 8.67 5.25 26.22
C HIS A 124 9.68 4.17 25.83
N GLN A 125 9.20 2.98 25.45
CA GLN A 125 10.06 1.88 25.00
C GLN A 125 10.91 2.27 23.78
N GLN A 126 10.31 2.90 22.76
CA GLN A 126 11.03 3.35 21.58
C GLN A 126 12.08 4.42 21.95
N LEU A 127 11.77 5.36 22.84
CA LEU A 127 12.72 6.40 23.24
C LEU A 127 13.92 5.89 24.04
N GLN A 128 13.78 4.75 24.72
CA GLN A 128 14.91 4.06 25.37
C GLN A 128 15.80 3.32 24.38
N GLN A 129 15.31 3.00 23.17
CA GLN A 129 16.12 2.34 22.16
C GLN A 129 17.19 3.30 21.59
N PRO A 130 18.40 2.82 21.34
CA PRO A 130 19.44 3.60 20.67
C PRO A 130 19.21 3.65 19.15
N PRO A 131 18.88 4.81 18.55
CA PRO A 131 18.50 4.89 17.14
C PRO A 131 19.63 4.48 16.20
N PHE A 132 20.88 4.73 16.61
CA PHE A 132 22.10 4.44 15.85
C PHE A 132 22.73 3.07 16.15
N ALA A 133 22.13 2.27 17.04
CA ALA A 133 22.41 0.83 17.12
C ALA A 133 21.69 0.11 15.96
N THR A 134 22.13 0.38 14.74
CA THR A 134 21.53 -0.19 13.53
C THR A 134 22.61 -0.60 12.56
N VAL A 135 22.25 -1.45 11.59
CA VAL A 135 23.19 -1.93 10.58
C VAL A 135 23.57 -0.80 9.62
N HIS A 136 24.80 -0.84 9.08
CA HIS A 136 25.29 0.16 8.14
C HIS A 136 24.42 0.30 6.87
N ARG A 137 23.68 -0.76 6.49
CA ARG A 137 22.68 -0.70 5.42
C ARG A 137 21.58 0.33 5.72
N SER A 138 21.01 0.30 6.93
CA SER A 138 19.94 1.22 7.35
C SER A 138 20.38 2.69 7.23
N LEU A 139 21.61 2.99 7.66
CA LEU A 139 22.15 4.36 7.58
C LEU A 139 22.43 4.82 6.15
N ARG A 140 22.79 3.88 5.26
CA ARG A 140 22.87 4.18 3.82
C ARG A 140 21.48 4.47 3.25
N ASP A 141 20.46 3.73 3.66
CA ASP A 141 19.07 3.99 3.27
C ASP A 141 18.52 5.30 3.86
N ASP A 142 19.04 5.74 5.00
CA ASP A 142 18.75 7.06 5.56
C ASP A 142 19.30 8.19 4.67
N LEU A 143 20.52 8.06 4.14
CA LEU A 143 21.06 9.03 3.18
C LEU A 143 20.29 9.05 1.85
N LYS A 144 19.82 7.89 1.39
CA LYS A 144 18.89 7.82 0.27
C LYS A 144 17.58 8.56 0.58
N GLN A 145 17.04 8.41 1.79
CA GLN A 145 15.82 9.11 2.21
C GLN A 145 16.02 10.62 2.28
N LEU A 146 17.14 11.10 2.85
CA LEU A 146 17.47 12.53 2.84
C LEU A 146 17.61 13.08 1.42
N THR A 147 18.11 12.28 0.47
CA THR A 147 18.11 12.65 -0.95
C THR A 147 16.69 12.77 -1.50
N ARG A 148 15.80 11.81 -1.20
CA ARG A 148 14.40 11.83 -1.65
C ARG A 148 13.63 13.04 -1.10
N LEU A 149 13.88 13.38 0.16
CA LEU A 149 13.29 14.54 0.84
C LEU A 149 13.90 15.88 0.38
N GLY A 150 14.90 15.87 -0.52
CA GLY A 150 15.51 17.08 -1.07
C GLY A 150 16.58 17.71 -0.17
N TRP A 151 17.01 17.05 0.90
CA TRP A 151 18.08 17.57 1.78
C TRP A 151 19.49 17.30 1.26
N LEU A 152 19.64 16.30 0.39
CA LEU A 152 20.90 15.91 -0.24
C LEU A 152 20.67 15.69 -1.73
N GLN A 153 21.74 15.74 -2.52
CA GLN A 153 21.75 15.28 -3.90
C GLN A 153 22.65 14.06 -4.05
N THR A 154 22.24 13.08 -4.86
CA THR A 154 23.14 12.00 -5.28
C THR A 154 23.86 12.44 -6.55
N VAL A 155 25.20 12.48 -6.51
CA VAL A 155 26.02 12.84 -7.68
C VAL A 155 26.33 11.61 -8.52
N VAL A 156 26.81 10.56 -7.85
CA VAL A 156 27.02 9.21 -8.40
C VAL A 156 26.64 8.18 -7.32
N LYS A 157 26.42 6.93 -7.71
CA LYS A 157 25.97 5.87 -6.79
C LYS A 157 26.89 5.77 -5.57
N GLY A 158 26.36 6.12 -4.39
CA GLY A 158 27.07 6.07 -3.11
C GLY A 158 27.81 7.35 -2.69
N GLU A 159 27.74 8.41 -3.51
CA GLU A 159 28.29 9.74 -3.21
C GLU A 159 27.15 10.78 -3.14
N TYR A 160 27.14 11.53 -2.03
CA TYR A 160 26.11 12.50 -1.69
C TYR A 160 26.71 13.90 -1.65
N GLN A 161 25.93 14.89 -2.04
CA GLN A 161 26.29 16.30 -2.02
C GLN A 161 25.31 17.07 -1.14
N THR A 162 25.86 17.93 -0.29
CA THR A 162 25.08 18.88 0.50
C THR A 162 24.65 20.06 -0.36
N LEU A 163 23.48 20.61 -0.07
CA LEU A 163 22.89 21.73 -0.78
C LEU A 163 23.22 23.07 -0.12
N SER A 164 23.12 24.15 -0.89
CA SER A 164 23.15 25.48 -0.30
C SER A 164 21.81 25.76 0.40
N LYS A 165 21.81 26.72 1.34
CA LYS A 165 20.65 27.00 2.19
C LYS A 165 19.40 27.42 1.43
N THR A 166 19.58 28.13 0.33
CA THR A 166 18.49 28.57 -0.55
C THR A 166 17.82 27.42 -1.29
N GLU A 167 18.46 26.26 -1.35
CA GLU A 167 17.96 25.05 -2.00
C GLU A 167 17.39 24.03 -1.01
N LEU A 168 17.50 24.29 0.31
CA LEU A 168 16.98 23.38 1.32
C LEU A 168 15.45 23.40 1.35
N PRO A 169 14.80 22.23 1.51
CA PRO A 169 13.36 22.15 1.59
C PRO A 169 12.85 22.84 2.87
N ALA A 170 11.76 23.57 2.75
CA ALA A 170 11.02 24.10 3.90
C ALA A 170 9.98 23.06 4.33
N PRO A 171 9.95 22.63 5.62
CA PRO A 171 8.90 21.76 6.11
C PRO A 171 7.53 22.42 5.92
N THR A 172 6.65 21.78 5.16
CA THR A 172 5.23 22.15 5.10
C THR A 172 4.56 21.63 6.37
N ILE A 173 4.58 22.46 7.42
CA ILE A 173 3.82 22.21 8.64
C ILE A 173 2.37 22.60 8.34
N SER A 174 1.62 21.69 7.69
CA SER A 174 0.18 21.84 7.63
C SER A 174 -0.35 21.67 9.06
N ALA A 175 -1.05 22.68 9.58
CA ALA A 175 -1.89 22.49 10.75
C ALA A 175 -2.83 21.32 10.41
N THR A 176 -2.61 20.17 11.04
CA THR A 176 -3.53 19.06 10.95
C THR A 176 -4.88 19.58 11.42
N ALA A 177 -5.79 19.81 10.48
CA ALA A 177 -7.19 19.98 10.82
C ALA A 177 -7.58 18.70 11.56
N GLN A 178 -7.73 18.80 12.88
CA GLN A 178 -8.29 17.72 13.67
C GLN A 178 -9.63 17.39 13.01
N ALA A 179 -9.74 16.21 12.42
CA ALA A 179 -11.03 15.69 12.00
C ALA A 179 -11.83 15.45 13.28
N THR A 180 -12.61 16.45 13.68
CA THR A 180 -13.46 16.37 14.86
C THR A 180 -14.62 15.44 14.54
N PHE A 181 -14.57 14.20 15.04
CA PHE A 181 -15.71 13.27 15.01
C PHE A 181 -16.74 13.71 16.06
N THR A 182 -17.34 14.89 15.91
CA THR A 182 -18.17 15.52 16.94
C THR A 182 -19.60 14.96 17.07
N GLN A 183 -19.90 13.77 16.52
CA GLN A 183 -21.27 13.26 16.45
C GLN A 183 -21.44 11.75 16.68
N LEU A 184 -20.38 11.00 17.01
CA LEU A 184 -20.52 9.56 17.30
C LEU A 184 -20.91 9.36 18.77
N SER A 185 -21.88 8.48 19.03
CA SER A 185 -22.10 7.97 20.37
C SER A 185 -20.95 7.05 20.78
N LEU A 186 -20.68 6.94 22.07
CA LEU A 186 -19.60 6.11 22.59
C LEU A 186 -19.59 4.65 22.06
N PRO A 187 -20.73 3.93 21.96
CA PRO A 187 -20.74 2.61 21.33
C PRO A 187 -20.30 2.63 19.86
N GLN A 188 -20.71 3.66 19.10
CA GLN A 188 -20.31 3.82 17.70
C GLN A 188 -18.83 4.14 17.56
N THR A 189 -18.26 4.89 18.51
CA THR A 189 -16.82 5.16 18.57
C THR A 189 -16.02 3.88 18.76
N TRP A 190 -16.42 3.00 19.69
CA TRP A 190 -15.82 1.67 19.90
C TRP A 190 -15.94 0.75 18.67
N GLU A 191 -17.12 0.70 18.04
CA GLU A 191 -17.32 -0.10 16.83
C GLU A 191 -16.44 0.39 15.67
N LEU A 192 -16.41 1.71 15.44
CA LEU A 192 -15.59 2.30 14.39
C LEU A 192 -14.10 2.07 14.65
N LEU A 193 -13.66 2.20 15.90
CA LEU A 193 -12.30 1.94 16.31
C LEU A 193 -11.84 0.53 15.94
N HIS A 194 -12.57 -0.51 16.35
CA HIS A 194 -12.22 -1.89 16.04
C HIS A 194 -12.21 -2.19 14.53
N VAL A 195 -13.11 -1.55 13.77
CA VAL A 195 -13.14 -1.68 12.31
C VAL A 195 -11.90 -1.03 11.68
N LEU A 196 -11.55 0.19 12.11
CA LEU A 196 -10.39 0.91 11.58
C LEU A 196 -9.07 0.21 11.92
N GLU A 197 -8.91 -0.30 13.15
CA GLU A 197 -7.76 -1.11 13.56
C GLU A 197 -7.60 -2.36 12.67
N SER A 198 -8.73 -2.96 12.27
CA SER A 198 -8.72 -4.13 11.39
C SER A 198 -8.35 -3.81 9.94
N ILE A 199 -8.32 -2.53 9.52
CA ILE A 199 -8.00 -2.12 8.14
C ILE A 199 -6.82 -1.16 8.01
N SER A 200 -6.21 -0.70 9.12
CA SER A 200 -5.13 0.30 9.10
C SER A 200 -3.88 -0.15 8.32
N PHE A 201 -3.61 -1.45 8.26
CA PHE A 201 -2.53 -2.00 7.41
C PHE A 201 -2.75 -1.73 5.90
N VAL A 202 -4.00 -1.53 5.46
CA VAL A 202 -4.34 -1.17 4.08
C VAL A 202 -4.08 0.32 3.83
N GLN A 203 -4.39 1.16 4.82
CA GLN A 203 -4.30 2.62 4.76
C GLN A 203 -3.66 3.15 6.06
N PRO A 204 -2.32 3.27 6.12
CA PRO A 204 -1.61 3.62 7.35
C PRO A 204 -1.97 4.98 7.95
N ASN A 205 -2.53 5.89 7.16
CA ASN A 205 -3.05 7.17 7.64
C ASN A 205 -4.29 7.04 8.55
N LEU A 206 -4.95 5.88 8.59
CA LEU A 206 -6.06 5.60 9.50
C LEU A 206 -5.63 5.51 10.97
N ASP A 207 -4.35 5.28 11.26
CA ASP A 207 -3.82 5.26 12.64
C ASP A 207 -4.09 6.57 13.39
N ILE A 208 -4.10 7.70 12.65
CA ILE A 208 -4.44 9.03 13.19
C ILE A 208 -5.91 9.09 13.61
N ILE A 209 -6.81 8.50 12.81
CA ILE A 209 -8.24 8.47 13.09
C ILE A 209 -8.53 7.57 14.28
N ILE A 210 -7.92 6.39 14.31
CA ILE A 210 -8.00 5.42 15.42
C ILE A 210 -7.64 6.12 16.75
N HIS A 211 -6.58 6.92 16.75
CA HIS A 211 -6.18 7.66 17.94
C HIS A 211 -7.20 8.70 18.40
N ASN A 212 -7.73 9.52 17.49
CA ASN A 212 -8.74 10.51 17.84
C ASN A 212 -10.00 9.85 18.45
N LEU A 213 -10.37 8.66 17.97
CA LEU A 213 -11.48 7.89 18.54
C LEU A 213 -11.15 7.36 19.95
N TRP A 214 -9.91 6.90 20.16
CA TRP A 214 -9.42 6.54 21.50
C TRP A 214 -9.45 7.72 22.47
N GLU A 215 -8.99 8.92 22.06
CA GLU A 215 -9.04 10.13 22.91
C GLU A 215 -10.49 10.49 23.28
N GLN A 216 -11.44 10.39 22.35
CA GLN A 216 -12.86 10.60 22.64
C GLN A 216 -13.41 9.61 23.67
N ILE A 217 -13.04 8.34 23.57
CA ILE A 217 -13.42 7.32 24.57
C ILE A 217 -12.87 7.71 25.94
N VAL A 218 -11.59 8.11 26.02
CA VAL A 218 -10.94 8.53 27.27
C VAL A 218 -11.66 9.75 27.87
N ASP A 219 -11.94 10.78 27.08
CA ASP A 219 -12.68 11.98 27.53
C ASP A 219 -14.09 11.62 28.06
N HIS A 220 -14.80 10.71 27.39
CA HIS A 220 -16.09 10.22 27.87
C HIS A 220 -15.97 9.46 29.20
N THR A 221 -14.95 8.60 29.36
CA THR A 221 -14.73 7.84 30.61
C THR A 221 -14.38 8.74 31.81
N HIS A 222 -13.73 9.89 31.58
CA HIS A 222 -13.48 10.88 32.62
C HIS A 222 -14.76 11.55 33.15
N THR A 223 -15.80 11.67 32.32
CA THR A 223 -17.11 12.25 32.71
C THR A 223 -18.11 11.25 33.29
N SER A 224 -17.87 9.94 33.12
CA SER A 224 -18.68 8.87 33.73
C SER A 224 -17.83 7.60 33.95
N PRO A 225 -17.32 7.39 35.18
CA PRO A 225 -16.37 6.30 35.50
C PRO A 225 -16.97 4.89 35.50
N THR A 226 -18.26 4.74 35.16
CA THR A 226 -18.96 3.44 34.99
C THR A 226 -18.96 2.93 33.55
N ILE A 227 -18.32 3.65 32.63
CA ILE A 227 -18.21 3.23 31.23
C ILE A 227 -17.18 2.10 31.12
N GLN A 228 -17.65 0.89 30.80
CA GLN A 228 -16.80 -0.24 30.43
C GLN A 228 -16.68 -0.34 28.91
N GLU A 229 -15.52 -0.76 28.43
CA GLU A 229 -15.35 -1.19 27.04
C GLU A 229 -16.47 -2.20 26.71
N PRO A 230 -17.30 -1.93 25.69
CA PRO A 230 -18.33 -2.86 25.30
C PRO A 230 -17.64 -4.14 24.83
N GLN A 231 -18.15 -5.29 25.28
CA GLN A 231 -17.59 -6.58 24.87
C GLN A 231 -17.57 -6.69 23.33
N GLN A 232 -16.37 -6.81 22.74
CA GLN A 232 -16.21 -7.04 21.30
C GLN A 232 -16.90 -8.35 20.92
N ARG A 233 -17.90 -8.26 20.05
CA ARG A 233 -18.68 -9.41 19.55
C ARG A 233 -18.51 -9.65 18.04
N ILE A 234 -17.83 -8.73 17.35
CA ILE A 234 -17.57 -8.78 15.92
C ILE A 234 -16.06 -8.63 15.72
N PHE A 235 -15.47 -9.59 15.01
CA PHE A 235 -14.05 -9.60 14.67
C PHE A 235 -13.90 -9.57 13.15
N LEU A 236 -13.13 -8.62 12.63
CA LEU A 236 -12.79 -8.54 11.22
C LEU A 236 -11.35 -9.01 11.03
N HIS A 237 -11.19 -10.19 10.42
CA HIS A 237 -9.87 -10.70 10.06
C HIS A 237 -9.64 -10.52 8.57
N LEU A 238 -8.78 -9.57 8.21
CA LEU A 238 -8.25 -9.44 6.87
C LEU A 238 -6.87 -10.08 6.84
N ASP A 239 -6.74 -11.20 6.14
CA ASP A 239 -5.45 -11.87 6.03
C ASP A 239 -4.50 -11.06 5.15
N TYR A 240 -3.36 -10.66 5.71
CA TYR A 240 -2.23 -10.13 4.95
C TYR A 240 -1.04 -11.03 5.19
N ILE A 241 -0.60 -11.75 4.14
CA ILE A 241 0.37 -12.84 4.25
C ILE A 241 1.65 -12.45 3.52
N LEU A 242 2.30 -11.39 4.00
CA LEU A 242 3.62 -10.98 3.54
C LEU A 242 4.60 -11.04 4.72
N SER A 243 5.88 -11.29 4.44
CA SER A 243 6.93 -11.07 5.45
C SER A 243 7.04 -9.59 5.76
N GLN A 244 7.58 -9.24 6.94
CA GLN A 244 7.78 -7.84 7.34
C GLN A 244 8.56 -7.03 6.29
N GLU A 245 9.63 -7.61 5.75
CA GLU A 245 10.44 -6.96 4.70
C GLU A 245 9.63 -6.66 3.43
N MET A 246 8.79 -7.60 3.00
CA MET A 246 7.94 -7.42 1.82
C MET A 246 6.82 -6.41 2.09
N GLN A 247 6.27 -6.39 3.31
CA GLN A 247 5.30 -5.40 3.74
C GLN A 247 5.89 -3.98 3.67
N ASP A 248 7.06 -3.77 4.27
CA ASP A 248 7.75 -2.47 4.25
C ASP A 248 8.01 -2.00 2.81
N GLN A 249 8.38 -2.93 1.92
CA GLN A 249 8.59 -2.64 0.50
C GLN A 249 7.29 -2.24 -0.21
N VAL A 250 6.21 -2.99 -0.01
CA VAL A 250 4.89 -2.70 -0.57
C VAL A 250 4.37 -1.35 -0.09
N ASP A 251 4.51 -1.05 1.20
CA ASP A 251 4.07 0.22 1.78
C ASP A 251 4.92 1.40 1.26
N ASN A 252 6.22 1.18 1.01
CA ASN A 252 7.07 2.18 0.35
C ASN A 252 6.67 2.42 -1.13
N TYR A 253 6.13 1.44 -1.85
CA TYR A 253 5.56 1.70 -3.19
C TYR A 253 4.26 2.48 -3.12
N GLN A 254 3.36 2.11 -2.19
CA GLN A 254 2.13 2.86 -1.96
C GLN A 254 2.43 4.32 -1.64
N GLU A 255 3.41 4.59 -0.76
CA GLU A 255 3.85 5.94 -0.43
C GLU A 255 4.34 6.70 -1.68
N GLN A 256 5.17 6.07 -2.52
CA GLN A 256 5.64 6.69 -3.77
C GLN A 256 4.50 7.05 -4.73
N LEU A 257 3.47 6.19 -4.82
CA LEU A 257 2.30 6.43 -5.66
C LEU A 257 1.40 7.54 -5.09
N GLU A 258 1.19 7.56 -3.78
CA GLU A 258 0.40 8.61 -3.12
C GLU A 258 1.08 9.99 -3.22
N GLN A 259 2.40 10.04 -3.04
CA GLN A 259 3.18 11.26 -3.25
C GLN A 259 3.09 11.73 -4.70
N LEU A 260 3.16 10.80 -5.65
CA LEU A 260 2.99 11.09 -7.07
C LEU A 260 1.62 11.73 -7.33
N TRP A 261 0.51 11.14 -6.87
CA TRP A 261 -0.84 11.69 -7.11
C TRP A 261 -1.10 13.07 -6.50
N ARG A 262 -0.31 13.51 -5.51
CA ARG A 262 -0.40 14.87 -4.95
C ARG A 262 0.22 15.94 -5.86
N ILE A 263 0.99 15.54 -6.87
CA ILE A 263 1.63 16.46 -7.81
C ILE A 263 0.76 16.53 -9.08
N PRO A 264 0.14 17.67 -9.43
CA PRO A 264 -0.75 17.77 -10.59
C PRO A 264 -0.10 17.45 -11.94
N ALA A 265 1.23 17.61 -12.03
CA ALA A 265 2.04 17.29 -13.21
C ALA A 265 2.66 15.88 -13.17
N ALA A 266 2.23 15.05 -12.21
CA ALA A 266 2.78 13.72 -12.00
C ALA A 266 2.75 12.86 -13.26
N GLY A 267 3.89 12.21 -13.48
CA GLY A 267 4.18 11.48 -14.70
C GLY A 267 3.86 10.00 -14.64
N VAL A 268 4.47 9.28 -15.57
CA VAL A 268 4.36 7.84 -15.75
C VAL A 268 5.37 7.15 -14.82
N VAL A 269 5.03 5.97 -14.29
CA VAL A 269 5.97 5.17 -13.50
C VAL A 269 6.58 4.06 -14.33
N GLN A 270 7.85 3.78 -14.07
CA GLN A 270 8.58 2.69 -14.64
C GLN A 270 9.12 1.76 -13.56
N PHE A 271 8.99 0.45 -13.76
CA PHE A 271 9.49 -0.55 -12.83
C PHE A 271 9.70 -1.91 -13.51
N GLU A 272 10.54 -2.75 -12.92
CA GLU A 272 10.68 -4.16 -13.25
C GLU A 272 9.60 -4.97 -12.52
N TYR A 273 8.90 -5.83 -13.25
CA TYR A 273 7.84 -6.68 -12.73
C TYR A 273 8.19 -8.16 -12.89
N TRP A 274 8.00 -8.94 -11.82
CA TRP A 274 8.19 -10.39 -11.87
C TRP A 274 6.94 -11.12 -12.37
N ILE A 275 7.05 -11.78 -13.52
CA ILE A 275 5.99 -12.62 -14.08
C ILE A 275 6.25 -14.07 -13.67
N ALA A 276 5.42 -14.58 -12.75
CA ALA A 276 5.54 -15.95 -12.25
C ALA A 276 5.39 -17.02 -13.34
N ALA A 277 4.53 -16.80 -14.34
CA ALA A 277 4.26 -17.78 -15.39
C ALA A 277 5.46 -18.04 -16.31
N THR A 278 6.30 -17.03 -16.53
CA THR A 278 7.49 -17.11 -17.39
C THR A 278 8.80 -17.07 -16.59
N ALA A 279 8.72 -16.97 -15.27
CA ALA A 279 9.85 -16.80 -14.36
C ALA A 279 10.84 -15.73 -14.84
N SER A 280 10.32 -14.59 -15.31
CA SER A 280 11.11 -13.53 -15.90
C SER A 280 10.73 -12.15 -15.35
N LYS A 281 11.70 -11.23 -15.42
CA LYS A 281 11.50 -9.82 -15.14
C LYS A 281 11.26 -9.08 -16.44
N VAL A 282 10.28 -8.19 -16.43
CA VAL A 282 9.94 -7.34 -17.57
C VAL A 282 9.87 -5.89 -17.13
N GLN A 283 10.30 -4.97 -18.00
CA GLN A 283 10.16 -3.55 -17.74
C GLN A 283 8.73 -3.12 -18.07
N ILE A 284 8.08 -2.43 -17.14
CA ILE A 284 6.73 -1.90 -17.26
C ILE A 284 6.80 -0.37 -17.26
N THR A 285 6.08 0.28 -18.17
CA THR A 285 5.98 1.75 -18.26
C THR A 285 4.50 2.13 -18.32
N VAL A 286 3.95 2.63 -17.22
CA VAL A 286 2.50 2.81 -17.05
C VAL A 286 2.15 4.08 -16.29
N TYR A 287 1.02 4.67 -16.63
CA TYR A 287 0.37 5.71 -15.85
C TYR A 287 -0.38 5.06 -14.67
N PRO A 288 -0.01 5.35 -13.41
CA PRO A 288 -0.64 4.75 -12.24
C PRO A 288 -1.96 5.45 -11.89
N VAL A 289 -3.05 4.68 -11.77
CA VAL A 289 -4.40 5.25 -11.60
C VAL A 289 -4.89 5.14 -10.16
N CYS A 290 -4.93 3.93 -9.60
CA CYS A 290 -5.42 3.71 -8.24
C CYS A 290 -4.89 2.39 -7.64
N LEU A 291 -5.04 2.24 -6.32
CA LEU A 291 -4.72 1.02 -5.58
C LEU A 291 -5.99 0.28 -5.16
N HIS A 292 -5.95 -1.05 -5.24
CA HIS A 292 -6.98 -1.94 -4.74
C HIS A 292 -6.39 -2.94 -3.75
N TYR A 293 -7.13 -3.25 -2.69
CA TYR A 293 -6.84 -4.40 -1.83
C TYR A 293 -7.79 -5.54 -2.18
N LEU A 294 -7.25 -6.65 -2.68
CA LEU A 294 -8.05 -7.82 -3.06
C LEU A 294 -7.30 -9.10 -2.74
N ARG A 295 -7.96 -10.08 -2.11
CA ARG A 295 -7.39 -11.41 -1.83
C ARG A 295 -5.96 -11.34 -1.25
N ARG A 296 -5.82 -10.62 -0.13
CA ARG A 296 -4.59 -10.58 0.67
C ARG A 296 -3.41 -9.85 0.01
N ALA A 297 -3.67 -9.01 -0.99
CA ALA A 297 -2.63 -8.25 -1.68
C ALA A 297 -3.11 -6.87 -2.16
N LYS A 298 -2.17 -5.92 -2.23
CA LYS A 298 -2.35 -4.60 -2.84
C LYS A 298 -2.03 -4.67 -4.34
N TYR A 299 -2.90 -4.12 -5.17
CA TYR A 299 -2.78 -4.07 -6.63
C TYR A 299 -2.76 -2.62 -7.09
N LEU A 300 -1.85 -2.29 -8.01
CA LEU A 300 -1.88 -1.08 -8.81
C LEU A 300 -2.67 -1.32 -10.09
N SER A 301 -3.79 -0.62 -10.25
CA SER A 301 -4.47 -0.49 -11.54
C SER A 301 -3.79 0.64 -12.32
N ALA A 302 -3.28 0.31 -13.50
CA ALA A 302 -2.51 1.24 -14.31
C ALA A 302 -2.77 1.04 -15.81
N TYR A 303 -2.53 2.10 -16.57
CA TYR A 303 -2.72 2.13 -18.03
C TYR A 303 -1.40 2.44 -18.72
N GLY A 304 -1.00 1.62 -19.69
CA GLY A 304 0.27 1.82 -20.39
C GLY A 304 0.71 0.57 -21.13
N ILE A 305 2.02 0.48 -21.39
CA ILE A 305 2.57 -0.61 -22.20
C ILE A 305 2.68 -1.90 -21.38
N ASP A 306 2.09 -2.95 -21.92
CA ASP A 306 2.25 -4.33 -21.47
C ASP A 306 3.61 -4.91 -21.89
N PRO A 307 4.04 -6.06 -21.34
CA PRO A 307 5.29 -6.70 -21.72
C PRO A 307 5.41 -7.09 -23.21
N GLN A 308 4.29 -7.11 -23.94
CA GLN A 308 4.19 -7.42 -25.36
C GLN A 308 4.19 -6.15 -26.25
N GLY A 309 4.23 -4.96 -25.67
CA GLY A 309 4.22 -3.69 -26.38
C GLY A 309 2.83 -3.09 -26.62
N ASN A 310 1.75 -3.71 -26.14
CA ASN A 310 0.40 -3.19 -26.32
C ASN A 310 0.08 -2.16 -25.23
N ILE A 311 -0.54 -1.04 -25.61
CA ILE A 311 -1.03 -0.07 -24.64
C ILE A 311 -2.43 -0.48 -24.15
N THR A 312 -2.54 -0.89 -22.89
CA THR A 312 -3.82 -1.27 -22.29
C THR A 312 -3.77 -1.18 -20.76
N TRP A 313 -4.88 -1.56 -20.13
CA TRP A 313 -5.03 -1.63 -18.69
C TRP A 313 -4.43 -2.90 -18.12
N HIS A 314 -3.81 -2.77 -16.95
CA HIS A 314 -3.28 -3.89 -16.19
C HIS A 314 -3.45 -3.67 -14.70
N ASN A 315 -3.55 -4.79 -13.97
CA ASN A 315 -3.50 -4.81 -12.51
C ASN A 315 -2.21 -5.50 -12.07
N TYR A 316 -1.31 -4.75 -11.42
CA TYR A 316 -0.02 -5.24 -10.93
C TYR A 316 -0.06 -5.42 -9.43
N ARG A 317 0.19 -6.64 -8.93
CA ARG A 317 0.42 -6.81 -7.49
C ARG A 317 1.69 -6.09 -7.05
N LEU A 318 1.61 -5.27 -6.02
CA LEU A 318 2.77 -4.51 -5.53
C LEU A 318 3.88 -5.42 -5.00
N ASP A 319 3.55 -6.56 -4.41
CA ASP A 319 4.49 -7.57 -3.90
C ASP A 319 5.30 -8.29 -5.00
N ARG A 320 4.98 -8.06 -6.28
CA ARG A 320 5.71 -8.62 -7.43
C ARG A 320 6.57 -7.59 -8.18
N ILE A 321 6.57 -6.34 -7.73
CA ILE A 321 7.48 -5.33 -8.28
C ILE A 321 8.90 -5.64 -7.78
N ALA A 322 9.80 -5.90 -8.72
CA ALA A 322 11.16 -6.35 -8.46
C ALA A 322 12.20 -5.22 -8.38
N SER A 323 11.81 -3.98 -8.69
CA SER A 323 12.67 -2.80 -8.55
C SER A 323 12.85 -2.39 -7.09
N GLU A 324 13.94 -1.70 -6.74
CA GLU A 324 14.08 -1.16 -5.37
C GLU A 324 13.12 0.03 -5.12
N LYS A 325 12.76 0.75 -6.20
CA LYS A 325 11.87 1.92 -6.19
C LYS A 325 11.17 2.06 -7.53
N LEU A 326 10.07 2.81 -7.55
CA LEU A 326 9.44 3.24 -8.80
C LEU A 326 10.29 4.36 -9.41
N GLN A 327 10.56 4.27 -10.70
CA GLN A 327 11.17 5.37 -11.46
C GLN A 327 10.05 6.25 -12.00
N ILE A 328 10.00 7.51 -11.57
CA ILE A 328 9.04 8.49 -12.08
C ILE A 328 9.63 9.10 -13.35
N LEU A 329 8.90 8.99 -14.46
CA LEU A 329 9.24 9.57 -15.75
C LEU A 329 8.47 10.89 -15.93
N PRO A 330 9.15 12.03 -16.14
CA PRO A 330 8.47 13.28 -16.47
C PRO A 330 7.83 13.17 -17.86
N TRP A 331 6.72 13.87 -18.11
CA TRP A 331 5.97 13.78 -19.38
C TRP A 331 6.79 14.05 -20.66
N GLY A 332 7.90 14.79 -20.55
CA GLY A 332 8.85 15.01 -21.66
C GLY A 332 9.76 13.81 -21.98
N ASP A 333 9.79 12.77 -21.15
CA ASP A 333 10.69 11.63 -21.29
C ASP A 333 10.38 10.82 -22.57
N PRO A 334 11.38 10.49 -23.40
CA PRO A 334 11.16 9.76 -24.65
C PRO A 334 10.66 8.33 -24.45
N GLY A 335 10.87 7.75 -23.26
CA GLY A 335 10.39 6.41 -22.88
C GLY A 335 8.89 6.35 -22.61
N ILE A 336 8.20 7.50 -22.49
CA ILE A 336 6.73 7.51 -22.35
C ILE A 336 6.08 7.30 -23.72
N PRO A 337 5.14 6.34 -23.83
CA PRO A 337 4.35 6.09 -25.04
C PRO A 337 3.67 7.34 -25.57
N LYS A 338 3.60 7.49 -26.91
CA LYS A 338 3.01 8.68 -27.54
C LYS A 338 1.54 8.85 -27.16
N GLU A 339 0.82 7.75 -27.11
CA GLU A 339 -0.59 7.68 -26.75
C GLU A 339 -0.83 8.21 -25.33
N LEU A 340 0.03 7.87 -24.36
CA LEU A 340 -0.07 8.41 -23.00
C LEU A 340 0.19 9.93 -22.98
N LYS A 341 1.16 10.42 -23.79
CA LYS A 341 1.42 11.86 -23.90
C LYS A 341 0.24 12.60 -24.52
N GLU A 342 -0.38 12.02 -25.55
CA GLU A 342 -1.57 12.58 -26.18
C GLU A 342 -2.74 12.66 -25.20
N MET A 343 -2.99 11.59 -24.43
CA MET A 343 -4.01 11.59 -23.37
C MET A 343 -3.76 12.65 -22.30
N TRP A 344 -2.50 12.82 -21.89
CA TRP A 344 -2.11 13.88 -20.96
C TRP A 344 -2.36 15.27 -21.54
N HIS A 345 -1.91 15.54 -22.78
CA HIS A 345 -2.13 16.82 -23.44
C HIS A 345 -3.62 17.14 -23.65
N SER A 346 -4.46 16.14 -23.91
CA SER A 346 -5.89 16.32 -24.08
C SER A 346 -6.69 16.32 -22.78
N GLY A 347 -6.06 16.10 -21.62
CA GLY A 347 -6.73 15.99 -20.33
C GLY A 347 -7.62 14.75 -20.17
N ASN A 348 -7.35 13.68 -20.93
CA ASN A 348 -8.14 12.44 -20.98
C ASN A 348 -7.41 11.27 -20.31
N LEU A 349 -6.53 11.54 -19.35
CA LEU A 349 -5.87 10.46 -18.61
C LEU A 349 -6.91 9.64 -17.83
N PRO A 350 -6.68 8.32 -17.68
CA PRO A 350 -7.62 7.49 -16.95
C PRO A 350 -7.76 7.90 -15.49
N THR A 351 -8.95 7.74 -14.94
CA THR A 351 -9.25 8.13 -13.55
C THR A 351 -9.73 6.94 -12.72
N PRO A 352 -9.69 7.03 -11.38
CA PRO A 352 -10.25 6.01 -10.50
C PRO A 352 -11.75 5.74 -10.76
N GLU A 353 -12.54 6.77 -11.10
CA GLU A 353 -13.97 6.66 -11.36
C GLU A 353 -14.26 5.80 -12.61
N TYR A 354 -13.38 5.87 -13.62
CA TYR A 354 -13.46 4.96 -14.77
C TYR A 354 -13.28 3.50 -14.34
N VAL A 355 -12.33 3.22 -13.46
CA VAL A 355 -12.05 1.86 -12.97
C VAL A 355 -13.24 1.33 -12.17
N GLU A 356 -13.79 2.13 -11.26
CA GLU A 356 -14.98 1.78 -10.48
C GLU A 356 -16.18 1.48 -11.40
N THR A 357 -16.44 2.35 -12.37
CA THR A 357 -17.50 2.17 -13.36
C THR A 357 -17.33 0.88 -14.17
N GLU A 358 -16.11 0.52 -14.57
CA GLU A 358 -15.84 -0.72 -15.31
C GLU A 358 -15.94 -1.98 -14.45
N LEU A 359 -15.59 -1.90 -13.17
CA LEU A 359 -15.78 -2.97 -12.18
C LEU A 359 -17.27 -3.21 -11.89
N GLU A 360 -18.09 -2.16 -11.87
CA GLU A 360 -19.54 -2.30 -11.74
C GLU A 360 -20.19 -2.93 -12.98
N LYS A 361 -19.66 -2.72 -14.19
CA LYS A 361 -20.31 -3.24 -15.41
C LYS A 361 -20.34 -4.77 -15.49
N ALA A 362 -19.35 -5.45 -14.92
CA ALA A 362 -19.26 -6.89 -14.98
C ALA A 362 -18.38 -7.45 -13.88
N TRP A 363 -18.78 -8.62 -13.37
CA TRP A 363 -18.03 -9.34 -12.37
C TRP A 363 -16.65 -9.75 -12.88
N GLY A 364 -15.61 -9.20 -12.27
CA GLY A 364 -14.21 -9.53 -12.50
C GLY A 364 -13.32 -8.34 -12.18
N PHE A 365 -12.19 -8.58 -11.53
CA PHE A 365 -11.28 -7.53 -11.08
C PHE A 365 -10.42 -6.98 -12.23
N ASN A 366 -10.04 -7.84 -13.17
CA ASN A 366 -9.41 -7.46 -14.43
C ASN A 366 -10.49 -6.95 -15.37
N PHE A 367 -11.01 -5.77 -15.05
CA PHE A 367 -12.14 -5.11 -15.72
C PHE A 367 -11.89 -4.81 -17.20
N TYR A 368 -10.64 -4.84 -17.64
CA TYR A 368 -10.25 -4.66 -19.04
C TYR A 368 -10.37 -5.92 -19.90
N LEU A 369 -10.68 -7.07 -19.29
CA LEU A 369 -10.96 -8.29 -20.05
C LEU A 369 -12.33 -8.25 -20.71
N GLN A 370 -12.53 -9.15 -21.68
CA GLN A 370 -13.75 -9.23 -22.46
C GLN A 370 -14.96 -9.48 -21.55
N ARG A 371 -15.98 -8.62 -21.68
CA ARG A 371 -17.25 -8.77 -21.00
C ARG A 371 -18.13 -9.77 -21.76
N GLU A 372 -18.60 -10.81 -21.08
CA GLU A 372 -19.50 -11.82 -21.64
C GLU A 372 -20.64 -12.14 -20.68
N LEU A 373 -21.74 -12.64 -21.23
CA LEU A 373 -22.90 -13.11 -20.46
C LEU A 373 -22.62 -14.50 -19.90
N LEU A 374 -22.63 -14.60 -18.57
CA LEU A 374 -22.71 -15.86 -17.82
C LEU A 374 -24.17 -16.29 -17.73
N ILE A 375 -24.44 -17.55 -18.08
CA ILE A 375 -25.66 -18.26 -17.68
C ILE A 375 -25.21 -19.47 -16.87
N ILE A 376 -25.70 -19.60 -15.65
CA ILE A 376 -25.37 -20.71 -14.75
C ILE A 376 -26.64 -21.34 -14.19
N ARG A 377 -26.62 -22.66 -14.06
CA ARG A 377 -27.72 -23.50 -13.57
C ARG A 377 -27.33 -24.15 -12.24
N PHE A 378 -28.28 -24.24 -11.32
CA PHE A 378 -28.17 -24.96 -10.06
C PHE A 378 -29.41 -25.84 -9.78
N PRO A 379 -29.25 -26.99 -9.11
CA PRO A 379 -30.36 -27.70 -8.49
C PRO A 379 -31.11 -26.80 -7.49
N PRO A 380 -32.46 -26.91 -7.37
CA PRO A 380 -33.26 -26.04 -6.50
C PRO A 380 -32.80 -25.99 -5.05
N ALA A 381 -32.50 -27.14 -4.45
CA ALA A 381 -32.02 -27.19 -3.07
C ALA A 381 -30.69 -26.43 -2.90
N PHE A 382 -29.75 -26.59 -3.84
CA PHE A 382 -28.46 -25.91 -3.74
C PHE A 382 -28.61 -24.39 -3.91
N ALA A 383 -29.42 -23.95 -4.88
CA ALA A 383 -29.70 -22.53 -5.08
C ALA A 383 -30.32 -21.88 -3.84
N GLN A 384 -31.32 -22.53 -3.23
CA GLN A 384 -31.99 -22.04 -2.03
C GLN A 384 -31.01 -21.85 -0.86
N TRP A 385 -30.14 -22.83 -0.61
CA TRP A 385 -29.28 -22.83 0.57
C TRP A 385 -27.96 -22.08 0.40
N TYR A 386 -27.43 -21.99 -0.83
CA TYR A 386 -26.06 -21.49 -1.07
C TYR A 386 -25.96 -20.32 -2.06
N VAL A 387 -27.05 -19.95 -2.75
CA VAL A 387 -27.03 -18.92 -3.80
C VAL A 387 -27.98 -17.75 -3.52
N ASP A 388 -29.28 -17.99 -3.37
CA ASP A 388 -30.34 -16.96 -3.38
C ASP A 388 -30.12 -15.82 -2.37
N ASN A 389 -29.54 -16.11 -1.20
CA ASN A 389 -29.33 -15.13 -0.12
C ASN A 389 -27.88 -14.69 0.03
N THR A 390 -27.11 -14.72 -1.06
CA THR A 390 -25.69 -14.39 -1.01
C THR A 390 -25.36 -13.27 -1.98
N PHE A 391 -24.76 -12.19 -1.49
CA PHE A 391 -24.29 -11.12 -2.36
C PHE A 391 -23.09 -11.59 -3.19
N ARG A 392 -23.06 -11.18 -4.47
CA ARG A 392 -22.02 -11.53 -5.44
C ARG A 392 -21.60 -10.31 -6.22
N HIS A 393 -22.38 -9.98 -7.23
CA HIS A 393 -22.25 -8.82 -8.09
C HIS A 393 -23.68 -8.42 -8.46
N HIS A 394 -23.98 -7.13 -8.62
CA HIS A 394 -25.36 -6.68 -8.83
C HIS A 394 -26.00 -7.26 -10.11
N SER A 395 -25.18 -7.57 -11.12
CA SER A 395 -25.64 -8.22 -12.35
C SER A 395 -25.98 -9.70 -12.15
N PHE A 396 -25.57 -10.33 -11.05
CA PHE A 396 -25.85 -11.74 -10.76
C PHE A 396 -27.28 -11.88 -10.26
N GLN A 397 -28.18 -12.27 -11.16
CA GLN A 397 -29.62 -12.24 -10.90
C GLN A 397 -30.28 -13.50 -11.41
N ARG A 398 -31.32 -13.93 -10.70
CA ARG A 398 -32.14 -15.07 -11.11
C ARG A 398 -32.89 -14.75 -12.41
N ILE A 399 -32.90 -15.70 -13.34
CA ILE A 399 -33.66 -15.60 -14.58
C ILE A 399 -34.61 -16.79 -14.71
N ALA A 400 -35.83 -16.52 -15.15
CA ALA A 400 -36.83 -17.54 -15.43
C ALA A 400 -36.44 -18.36 -16.67
N TYR A 401 -36.67 -19.68 -16.63
CA TYR A 401 -36.32 -20.59 -17.72
C TYR A 401 -36.87 -20.12 -19.08
N GLU A 402 -38.09 -19.60 -19.09
CA GLU A 402 -38.81 -19.13 -20.28
C GLU A 402 -38.14 -17.91 -20.93
N LYS A 403 -37.37 -17.12 -20.16
CA LYS A 403 -36.68 -15.93 -20.64
C LYS A 403 -35.30 -16.24 -21.22
N LEU A 404 -34.75 -17.44 -20.99
CA LEU A 404 -33.39 -17.80 -21.40
C LEU A 404 -33.21 -17.71 -22.92
N ALA A 405 -34.17 -18.19 -23.71
CA ALA A 405 -34.06 -18.19 -25.17
C ALA A 405 -33.92 -16.77 -25.75
N ASN A 406 -34.70 -15.83 -25.22
CA ASN A 406 -34.64 -14.42 -25.62
C ASN A 406 -33.32 -13.79 -25.19
N LEU A 407 -32.87 -14.04 -23.96
CA LEU A 407 -31.58 -13.55 -23.46
C LEU A 407 -30.42 -14.02 -24.34
N ILE A 408 -30.38 -15.31 -24.69
CA ILE A 408 -29.32 -15.88 -25.52
C ILE A 408 -29.32 -15.26 -26.91
N THR A 409 -30.50 -15.05 -27.49
CA THR A 409 -30.61 -14.46 -28.83
C THR A 409 -30.15 -13.00 -28.83
N ALA A 410 -30.36 -12.28 -27.73
CA ALA A 410 -29.99 -10.88 -27.59
C ALA A 410 -28.49 -10.66 -27.31
N ASP A 411 -27.92 -11.41 -26.36
CA ASP A 411 -26.65 -11.04 -25.73
C ASP A 411 -25.49 -12.01 -26.02
N ILE A 412 -25.77 -13.18 -26.62
CA ILE A 412 -24.74 -14.18 -26.94
C ILE A 412 -24.39 -14.11 -28.43
N PRO A 413 -23.11 -14.24 -28.83
CA PRO A 413 -22.73 -14.28 -30.24
C PRO A 413 -23.47 -15.37 -31.02
N LYS A 414 -23.98 -15.03 -32.22
CA LYS A 414 -24.74 -15.93 -33.11
C LYS A 414 -24.08 -17.29 -33.33
N THR A 415 -22.75 -17.32 -33.36
CA THR A 415 -21.94 -18.54 -33.53
C THR A 415 -22.10 -19.55 -32.38
N GLN A 416 -22.49 -19.11 -31.18
CA GLN A 416 -22.67 -19.97 -30.00
C GLN A 416 -24.14 -20.21 -29.63
N GLN A 417 -25.06 -19.36 -30.11
CA GLN A 417 -26.47 -19.37 -29.69
C GLN A 417 -27.13 -20.75 -29.84
N GLN A 418 -27.01 -21.37 -31.01
CA GLN A 418 -27.68 -22.65 -31.30
C GLN A 418 -27.24 -23.75 -30.31
N GLN A 419 -25.94 -23.88 -30.07
CA GLN A 419 -25.40 -24.88 -29.15
C GLN A 419 -25.87 -24.63 -27.72
N ILE A 420 -25.92 -23.37 -27.28
CA ILE A 420 -26.36 -23.01 -25.93
C ILE A 420 -27.87 -23.26 -25.76
N LEU A 421 -28.68 -22.91 -26.76
CA LEU A 421 -30.11 -23.21 -26.78
C LEU A 421 -30.36 -24.71 -26.70
N ASP A 422 -29.59 -25.51 -27.43
CA ASP A 422 -29.70 -26.96 -27.39
C ASP A 422 -29.28 -27.54 -26.04
N ILE A 423 -28.24 -27.00 -25.37
CA ILE A 423 -27.90 -27.37 -23.99
C ILE A 423 -29.10 -27.13 -23.06
N ILE A 424 -29.73 -25.96 -23.13
CA ILE A 424 -30.84 -25.59 -22.24
C ILE A 424 -32.07 -26.45 -22.46
N LYS A 425 -32.42 -26.79 -23.71
CA LYS A 425 -33.54 -27.70 -24.01
C LYS A 425 -33.40 -29.06 -23.30
N HIS A 426 -32.17 -29.50 -23.06
CA HIS A 426 -31.85 -30.74 -22.36
C HIS A 426 -31.61 -30.55 -20.85
N ARG A 427 -31.98 -29.39 -20.28
CA ARG A 427 -31.91 -29.14 -18.84
C ARG A 427 -33.30 -29.07 -18.24
N ASN A 428 -33.37 -29.38 -16.96
CA ASN A 428 -34.63 -29.42 -16.24
C ASN A 428 -35.14 -27.98 -16.07
N LYS A 429 -36.40 -27.75 -16.45
CA LYS A 429 -37.05 -26.43 -16.38
C LYS A 429 -37.27 -25.98 -14.93
N GLN A 430 -37.36 -26.94 -14.01
CA GLN A 430 -37.52 -26.69 -12.58
C GLN A 430 -36.20 -26.32 -11.89
N ASP A 431 -35.05 -26.42 -12.55
CA ASP A 431 -33.79 -25.92 -12.01
C ASP A 431 -33.77 -24.39 -11.93
N ILE A 432 -32.82 -23.88 -11.16
CA ILE A 432 -32.67 -22.45 -10.93
C ILE A 432 -31.55 -21.92 -11.83
N TYR A 433 -31.87 -20.88 -12.59
CA TYR A 433 -30.95 -20.26 -13.53
C TYR A 433 -30.63 -18.84 -13.06
N TYR A 434 -29.37 -18.46 -13.22
CA TYR A 434 -28.90 -17.10 -12.98
C TYR A 434 -28.16 -16.59 -14.21
N GLN A 435 -28.24 -15.28 -14.41
CA GLN A 435 -27.44 -14.54 -15.37
C GLN A 435 -26.44 -13.64 -14.63
N ALA A 436 -25.31 -13.33 -15.26
CA ALA A 436 -24.43 -12.25 -14.84
C ALA A 436 -23.58 -11.75 -16.01
N TRP A 437 -23.13 -10.49 -15.96
CA TRP A 437 -22.02 -10.04 -16.79
C TRP A 437 -20.72 -10.41 -16.11
N ILE A 438 -19.81 -11.07 -16.82
CA ILE A 438 -18.50 -11.47 -16.30
C ILE A 438 -17.37 -10.99 -17.20
N ARG A 439 -16.17 -10.89 -16.63
CA ARG A 439 -14.92 -10.66 -17.37
C ARG A 439 -14.25 -12.02 -17.66
N THR A 440 -14.42 -12.52 -18.88
CA THR A 440 -13.89 -13.83 -19.28
C THR A 440 -12.35 -13.80 -19.27
N GLY A 441 -11.73 -14.80 -18.63
CA GLY A 441 -10.28 -14.86 -18.41
C GLY A 441 -9.82 -14.37 -17.03
N ASP A 442 -10.70 -13.71 -16.26
CA ASP A 442 -10.42 -13.34 -14.89
C ASP A 442 -10.39 -14.60 -13.98
N ILE A 443 -9.26 -14.82 -13.33
CA ILE A 443 -9.06 -15.98 -12.45
C ILE A 443 -9.98 -15.96 -11.22
N ASN A 444 -10.38 -14.78 -10.73
CA ASN A 444 -11.23 -14.65 -9.56
C ASN A 444 -12.66 -15.12 -9.86
N VAL A 445 -13.18 -14.78 -11.04
CA VAL A 445 -14.46 -15.29 -11.54
C VAL A 445 -14.38 -16.81 -11.69
N LEU A 446 -13.36 -17.30 -12.39
CA LEU A 446 -13.21 -18.74 -12.63
C LEU A 446 -13.09 -19.55 -11.32
N MET A 447 -12.29 -19.07 -10.36
CA MET A 447 -12.18 -19.73 -9.05
C MET A 447 -13.53 -19.82 -8.35
N ARG A 448 -14.35 -18.75 -8.36
CA ARG A 448 -15.67 -18.81 -7.73
C ARG A 448 -16.60 -19.79 -8.45
N LEU A 449 -16.53 -19.87 -9.78
CA LEU A 449 -17.30 -20.87 -10.54
C LEU A 449 -16.88 -22.30 -10.21
N ARG A 450 -15.59 -22.53 -9.90
CA ARG A 450 -15.10 -23.83 -9.44
C ARG A 450 -15.65 -24.22 -8.07
N ASP A 451 -15.75 -23.27 -7.15
CA ASP A 451 -16.27 -23.50 -5.79
C ASP A 451 -17.73 -24.00 -5.78
N TRP A 452 -18.46 -23.74 -6.86
CA TRP A 452 -19.83 -24.21 -7.02
C TRP A 452 -19.95 -25.60 -7.65
N ARG A 453 -18.87 -26.17 -8.19
CA ARG A 453 -18.91 -27.56 -8.67
C ARG A 453 -19.11 -28.52 -7.49
N PRO A 454 -19.84 -29.64 -7.69
CA PRO A 454 -20.44 -30.07 -8.95
C PRO A 454 -21.83 -29.48 -9.22
N ASN A 455 -22.42 -28.74 -8.27
CA ASN A 455 -23.82 -28.30 -8.34
C ASN A 455 -24.07 -27.09 -9.25
N GLY A 456 -23.05 -26.28 -9.52
CA GLY A 456 -23.08 -25.18 -10.47
C GLY A 456 -22.65 -25.62 -11.85
N GLU A 457 -23.56 -25.53 -12.81
CA GLU A 457 -23.28 -25.82 -14.21
C GLU A 457 -23.29 -24.54 -15.04
N VAL A 458 -22.12 -24.13 -15.54
CA VAL A 458 -22.01 -23.01 -16.48
C VAL A 458 -22.58 -23.44 -17.83
N ILE A 459 -23.63 -22.77 -18.28
CA ILE A 459 -24.29 -22.98 -19.57
C ILE A 459 -23.66 -22.12 -20.66
N ALA A 460 -23.36 -20.86 -20.35
CA ALA A 460 -22.65 -19.90 -21.19
C ALA A 460 -21.71 -19.04 -20.33
N PRO A 461 -20.58 -18.54 -20.86
CA PRO A 461 -20.06 -18.77 -22.21
C PRO A 461 -19.50 -20.20 -22.39
N LEU A 462 -19.49 -20.69 -23.64
CA LEU A 462 -19.04 -22.06 -23.94
C LEU A 462 -17.56 -22.29 -23.59
N SER A 463 -16.73 -21.24 -23.70
CA SER A 463 -15.30 -21.28 -23.36
C SER A 463 -15.08 -21.68 -21.90
N ILE A 464 -15.79 -21.06 -20.97
CA ILE A 464 -15.71 -21.38 -19.53
C ILE A 464 -16.32 -22.74 -19.25
N ARG A 465 -17.47 -23.06 -19.85
CA ARG A 465 -18.12 -24.37 -19.71
C ARG A 465 -17.17 -25.51 -20.10
N GLN A 466 -16.52 -25.40 -21.25
CA GLN A 466 -15.60 -26.40 -21.76
C GLN A 466 -14.37 -26.53 -20.85
N ARG A 467 -13.79 -25.41 -20.41
CA ARG A 467 -12.68 -25.41 -19.47
C ARG A 467 -13.01 -26.12 -18.15
N LEU A 468 -14.15 -25.80 -17.53
CA LEU A 468 -14.57 -26.44 -16.28
C LEU A 468 -14.85 -27.93 -16.44
N LYS A 469 -15.36 -28.34 -17.62
CA LYS A 469 -15.55 -29.75 -17.98
C LYS A 469 -14.20 -30.48 -18.10
N GLU A 470 -13.23 -29.90 -18.80
CA GLU A 470 -11.88 -30.47 -18.94
C GLU A 470 -11.17 -30.58 -17.60
N GLU A 471 -11.28 -29.56 -16.73
CA GLU A 471 -10.75 -29.59 -15.37
C GLU A 471 -11.38 -30.73 -14.56
N ALA A 472 -12.72 -30.88 -14.59
CA ALA A 472 -13.41 -31.97 -13.89
C ALA A 472 -13.04 -33.36 -14.44
N SER A 473 -12.88 -33.52 -15.75
CA SER A 473 -12.43 -34.79 -16.35
C SER A 473 -11.00 -35.15 -15.95
N LYS A 474 -10.10 -34.16 -15.86
CA LYS A 474 -8.73 -34.36 -15.39
C LYS A 474 -8.68 -34.70 -13.90
N GLU A 475 -9.49 -34.02 -13.08
CA GLU A 475 -9.62 -34.31 -11.65
C GLU A 475 -10.09 -35.76 -11.45
N LEU A 476 -11.13 -36.19 -12.18
CA LEU A 476 -11.66 -37.57 -12.13
C LEU A 476 -10.62 -38.62 -12.56
N ALA A 477 -9.78 -38.32 -13.55
CA ALA A 477 -8.75 -39.26 -14.01
C ALA A 477 -7.62 -39.51 -12.98
N ASN A 478 -7.53 -38.70 -11.92
CA ASN A 478 -6.56 -38.86 -10.84
C ASN A 478 -7.12 -39.63 -9.63
N TYR A 479 -8.40 -40.05 -9.68
CA TYR A 479 -9.08 -40.91 -8.70
C TYR A 479 -9.41 -42.25 -9.34
#